data_AF-A0A1Q2YWG7-F1
#
_entry.id   AF-A0A1Q2YWG7-F1
#
_cell.length_a   1.000
_cell.length_b   1.000
_cell.length_c   1.000
_cell.angle_alpha   90.00
_cell.angle_beta   90.00
_cell.angle_gamma   90.00
#
_symmetry.space_group_name_H-M   'P 1'
#
loop_
_entity.id
_entity.type
_entity.pdbx_description
1 polymer ?
#
loop_
_entity_poly.entity_id
_entity_poly.type
_entity_poly.pdbx_seq_one_letter_code
_entity_poly.pdbx_strand_id
1 'polypeptide(L)'
;MSDSSSPDAKATGTPVKRRPGRPAGGDMAQLTLRIPRAHLLALTEESARRSMETGRNVTPQAIIAGMIAASIATKNESTPAA
;
A
#
# COMPACT_ATOMS: atom_id res chain seq x y z
N MET A 1 -41.09 7.23 -12.58
CA MET A 1 -41.21 7.96 -11.30
C MET A 1 -41.34 6.89 -10.22
N SER A 2 -40.46 6.67 -9.25
CA SER A 2 -39.17 7.28 -8.89
C SER A 2 -38.35 6.21 -8.14
N ASP A 3 -37.05 6.45 -8.08
CA ASP A 3 -35.95 5.51 -7.83
C ASP A 3 -35.96 4.68 -6.54
N SER A 4 -35.44 3.46 -6.71
CA SER A 4 -35.04 2.53 -5.66
C SER A 4 -33.71 2.92 -5.02
N SER A 5 -33.62 2.61 -3.71
CA SER A 5 -32.41 2.37 -2.92
C SER A 5 -31.43 3.53 -2.71
N SER A 6 -31.56 4.15 -1.53
CA SER A 6 -30.56 5.01 -0.90
C SER A 6 -29.17 4.35 -0.88
N PRO A 7 -28.11 5.05 -1.33
CA PRO A 7 -26.75 4.69 -1.00
C PRO A 7 -26.38 5.28 0.37
N ASP A 8 -25.27 4.79 0.91
CA ASP A 8 -24.55 5.28 2.10
C ASP A 8 -25.00 4.75 3.46
N ALA A 9 -24.65 3.49 3.71
CA ALA A 9 -24.22 3.08 5.03
C ALA A 9 -22.98 3.91 5.44
N LYS A 10 -23.20 5.11 5.99
CA LYS A 10 -22.14 5.89 6.63
C LYS A 10 -21.64 5.11 7.84
N ALA A 11 -20.37 4.71 7.77
CA ALA A 11 -19.63 4.15 8.88
C ALA A 11 -19.82 5.02 10.13
N THR A 12 -20.52 4.48 11.11
CA THR A 12 -20.71 5.05 12.44
C THR A 12 -19.41 4.91 13.24
N GLY A 13 -18.42 5.73 12.91
CA GLY A 13 -17.25 5.97 13.75
C GLY A 13 -17.35 7.36 14.37
N THR A 14 -17.35 7.44 15.69
CA THR A 14 -17.26 8.71 16.43
C THR A 14 -16.13 9.58 15.85
N PRO A 15 -16.36 10.86 15.54
CA PRO A 15 -15.33 11.71 14.95
C PRO A 15 -14.27 12.04 16.02
N VAL A 16 -13.22 11.22 16.08
CA VAL A 16 -12.04 11.48 16.89
C VAL A 16 -11.43 12.80 16.40
N LYS A 17 -11.37 13.83 17.26
CA LYS A 17 -10.62 15.07 17.00
C LYS A 17 -9.14 14.70 16.79
N ARG A 18 -8.72 14.59 15.52
CA ARG A 18 -7.33 14.25 15.18
C ARG A 18 -6.44 15.47 15.35
N ARG A 19 -5.21 15.26 15.84
CA ARG A 19 -4.19 16.30 15.89
C ARG A 19 -3.88 16.77 14.46
N PRO A 20 -3.73 18.08 14.22
CA PRO A 20 -3.23 18.58 12.94
C PRO A 20 -1.92 17.89 12.56
N GLY A 21 -1.83 17.37 11.34
CA GLY A 21 -0.63 16.69 10.82
C GLY A 21 -0.57 15.17 11.04
N ARG A 22 -1.57 14.52 11.65
CA ARG A 22 -1.62 13.05 11.72
C ARG A 22 -2.23 12.48 10.43
N PRO A 23 -1.51 11.64 9.66
CA PRO A 23 -2.02 11.07 8.43
C PRO A 23 -3.31 10.27 8.68
N ALA A 24 -4.31 10.43 7.82
CA ALA A 24 -5.53 9.64 7.78
C ALA A 24 -5.27 8.21 7.27
N GLY A 25 -6.20 7.29 7.56
CA GLY A 25 -6.18 5.99 6.89
C GLY A 25 -6.52 6.23 5.41
N GLY A 26 -5.60 5.88 4.51
CA GLY A 26 -5.67 6.23 3.09
C GLY A 26 -4.70 7.33 2.66
N ASP A 27 -4.00 7.98 3.59
CA ASP A 27 -2.98 8.97 3.22
C ASP A 27 -1.72 8.26 2.68
N MET A 28 -1.23 8.77 1.55
CA MET A 28 0.03 8.32 0.95
C MET A 28 1.20 8.78 1.81
N ALA A 29 2.03 7.84 2.26
CA ALA A 29 3.28 8.13 2.94
C ALA A 29 4.44 8.18 1.94
N GLN A 30 5.24 9.24 1.99
CA GLN A 30 6.48 9.31 1.23
C GLN A 30 7.60 8.62 2.02
N LEU A 31 8.32 7.71 1.37
CA LEU A 31 9.45 6.98 1.95
C LEU A 31 10.72 7.31 1.18
N THR A 32 11.80 7.62 1.91
CA THR A 32 13.14 7.74 1.35
C THR A 32 13.98 6.55 1.82
N LEU A 33 14.39 5.71 0.88
CA LEU A 33 15.17 4.50 1.16
C LEU A 33 16.56 4.62 0.55
N ARG A 34 17.59 4.22 1.29
CA ARG A 34 18.95 4.04 0.73
C ARG A 34 19.07 2.62 0.22
N ILE A 35 19.17 2.48 -1.10
CA ILE A 35 19.24 1.18 -1.77
C ILE A 35 20.64 1.01 -2.37
N PRO A 36 21.40 -0.04 -2.02
CA PRO A 36 22.65 -0.36 -2.68
C PRO A 36 22.46 -0.56 -4.18
N ARG A 37 23.43 -0.11 -5.00
CA ARG A 37 23.34 -0.15 -6.47
C ARG A 37 23.05 -1.55 -7.02
N ALA A 38 23.66 -2.59 -6.45
CA ALA A 38 23.45 -3.97 -6.87
C ALA A 38 21.98 -4.41 -6.70
N HIS A 39 21.31 -4.00 -5.61
CA HIS A 39 19.91 -4.32 -5.37
C HIS A 39 18.99 -3.55 -6.31
N LEU A 40 19.38 -2.33 -6.70
CA LEU A 40 18.61 -1.51 -7.63
C LEU A 40 18.58 -2.15 -9.03
N LEU A 41 19.70 -2.73 -9.49
CA LEU A 41 19.75 -3.51 -10.73
C LEU A 41 18.81 -4.73 -10.68
N ALA A 42 18.87 -5.51 -9.62
CA ALA A 42 17.99 -6.67 -9.44
C ALA A 42 16.51 -6.29 -9.45
N LEU A 43 16.15 -5.16 -8.82
CA LEU A 43 14.78 -4.63 -8.83
C LEU A 43 14.34 -4.19 -10.24
N THR A 44 15.25 -3.62 -11.03
CA THR A 44 14.97 -3.25 -12.43
C THR A 44 14.74 -4.48 -13.30
N GLU A 45 15.59 -5.50 -13.18
CA GLU A 45 15.43 -6.77 -13.93
C GLU A 45 14.10 -7.47 -13.57
N GLU A 46 13.77 -7.53 -12.28
CA GLU A 46 12.49 -8.06 -11.81
C GLU A 46 11.31 -7.26 -12.38
N SER A 47 11.40 -5.93 -12.40
CA SER A 47 10.36 -5.07 -12.93
C SER A 47 10.13 -5.29 -14.42
N ALA A 48 11.21 -5.50 -15.20
CA ALA A 48 11.12 -5.82 -16.61
C ALA A 48 10.45 -7.18 -16.82
N ARG A 49 10.87 -8.21 -16.07
CA ARG A 49 10.29 -9.55 -16.17
C ARG A 49 8.78 -9.54 -15.90
N ARG A 50 8.35 -8.94 -14.78
CA ARG A 50 6.92 -8.84 -14.44
C ARG A 50 6.15 -7.99 -15.43
N SER A 51 6.79 -6.98 -16.03
CA SER A 51 6.15 -6.17 -17.05
C SER A 51 5.84 -6.99 -18.30
N MET A 52 6.77 -7.86 -18.71
CA MET A 52 6.57 -8.78 -19.82
C MET A 52 5.52 -9.84 -19.51
N GLU A 53 5.54 -10.41 -18.30
CA GLU A 53 4.58 -11.45 -17.87
C GLU A 53 3.14 -10.92 -17.77
N THR A 54 2.97 -9.69 -17.26
CA THR A 54 1.64 -9.11 -17.01
C THR A 54 1.11 -8.24 -18.16
N GLY A 55 1.96 -7.91 -19.15
CA GLY A 55 1.65 -6.96 -20.22
C GLY A 55 1.43 -5.53 -19.72
N ARG A 56 1.82 -5.20 -18.48
CA ARG A 56 1.67 -3.87 -17.86
C ARG A 56 3.03 -3.33 -17.46
N ASN A 57 3.19 -2.01 -17.46
CA ASN A 57 4.41 -1.42 -16.92
C ASN A 57 4.46 -1.58 -15.39
N VAL A 58 5.39 -2.39 -14.90
CA VAL A 58 5.68 -2.57 -13.48
C VAL A 58 6.98 -1.84 -13.18
N THR A 59 6.97 -0.95 -12.20
CA THR A 59 8.17 -0.19 -11.80
C THR A 59 8.88 -0.82 -10.62
N PRO A 60 10.19 -0.53 -10.42
CA PRO A 60 10.91 -0.91 -9.21
C PRO A 60 10.22 -0.43 -7.92
N GLN A 61 9.60 0.76 -7.92
CA GLN A 61 8.87 1.25 -6.74
C GLN A 61 7.65 0.39 -6.42
N ALA A 62 6.92 -0.10 -7.44
CA ALA A 62 5.77 -0.97 -7.23
C ALA A 62 6.17 -2.31 -6.60
N ILE A 63 7.33 -2.86 -6.99
CA ILE A 63 7.89 -4.08 -6.38
C ILE A 63 8.23 -3.82 -4.90
N ILE A 64 8.94 -2.73 -4.59
CA ILE A 64 9.28 -2.37 -3.21
C ILE A 64 8.01 -2.21 -2.37
N ALA A 65 7.00 -1.51 -2.88
CA ALA A 65 5.73 -1.33 -2.18
C ALA A 65 5.06 -2.67 -1.88
N GLY A 66 5.06 -3.62 -2.83
CA GLY A 66 4.55 -4.97 -2.63
C GLY A 66 5.33 -5.76 -1.56
N MET A 67 6.67 -5.66 -1.56
CA MET A 67 7.51 -6.30 -0.55
C MET A 67 7.23 -5.74 0.85
N ILE A 68 7.09 -4.42 0.98
CA ILE A 68 6.76 -3.77 2.25
C ILE A 68 5.39 -4.23 2.74
N ALA A 69 4.38 -4.24 1.85
CA ALA A 69 3.04 -4.70 2.20
C ALA A 69 3.04 -6.16 2.70
N ALA A 70 3.75 -7.06 2.00
CA ALA A 70 3.89 -8.46 2.42
C ALA A 70 4.63 -8.62 3.76
N SER A 71 5.69 -7.84 3.99
CA SER A 71 6.43 -7.84 5.26
C SER A 71 5.58 -7.35 6.44
N ILE A 72 4.72 -6.35 6.22
CA ILE A 72 3.80 -5.86 7.26
C ILE A 72 2.73 -6.90 7.56
N ALA A 73 2.17 -7.54 6.52
CA ALA A 73 1.15 -8.58 6.70
C ALA A 73 1.69 -9.76 7.54
N THR A 74 2.88 -10.26 7.20
CA THR A 74 3.53 -11.36 7.93
C THR A 74 3.96 -10.99 9.36
N LYS A 75 4.35 -9.73 9.61
CA LYS A 75 4.66 -9.24 10.95
C LYS A 75 3.41 -9.18 11.85
N ASN A 76 2.24 -8.88 11.30
CA ASN A 76 1.01 -8.81 12.08
C ASN A 76 0.48 -10.20 12.47
N GLU A 77 0.76 -11.24 11.69
CA GLU A 77 0.37 -12.62 12.02
C GLU A 77 1.20 -13.25 13.15
N SER A 78 2.39 -12.72 13.43
CA SER A 78 3.33 -13.27 14.43
C SER A 78 3.24 -12.60 15.81
N THR A 79 2.31 -11.66 16.01
CA THR A 79 2.09 -11.03 17.31
C THR A 79 0.98 -11.79 18.04
N PRO A 80 1.26 -12.56 19.11
CA PRO A 80 0.19 -13.17 19.89
C PRO A 80 -0.64 -12.04 20.51
N ALA A 81 -1.97 -12.14 20.39
CA ALA A 81 -2.88 -11.25 21.08
C ALA A 81 -2.57 -11.33 22.59
N ALA A 82 -2.14 -10.20 23.16
CA ALA A 82 -1.95 -10.05 24.60
C ALA A 82 -3.29 -9.90 25.30
#